data_AF-A0A1H7GQW2-F1
#
_entry.id   AF-A0A1H7GQW2-F1
#
_cell.length_a   1.000
_cell.length_b   1.000
_cell.length_c   1.000
_cell.angle_alpha   90.00
_cell.angle_beta   90.00
_cell.angle_gamma   90.00
#
_symmetry.space_group_name_H-M   'P 1'
#
loop_
_entity.id
_entity.type
_entity.pdbx_description
1 polymer ?
#
loop_
_entity_poly.entity_id
_entity_poly.type
_entity_poly.pdbx_seq_one_letter_code
_entity_poly.pdbx_strand_id
1 'polypeptide(L)'
;MGEHSEVRPDVVEAIVGVLKGGDAAALPAGATAAEKTAAKDRYLAEFAAERGKRDRQAQAWELLLTRSYDEPPTWQRIFDDLDAGVHTELGELYDVLPAGAQEEYARRYGAPSTV
;
A
#
# COMPACT_ATOMS: atom_id res chain seq x y z
N MET A 1 24.63 -33.05 -1.10
CA MET A 1 23.40 -33.19 -1.92
C MET A 1 22.26 -32.74 -1.03
N GLY A 2 21.61 -31.64 -1.40
CA GLY A 2 20.94 -30.69 -0.50
C GLY A 2 19.82 -31.30 0.33
N GLU A 3 19.87 -31.00 1.63
CA GLU A 3 18.67 -30.97 2.46
C GLU A 3 17.69 -29.97 1.85
N HIS A 4 16.68 -30.48 1.15
CA HIS A 4 15.46 -29.72 0.93
C HIS A 4 14.76 -29.63 2.28
N SER A 5 15.26 -28.76 3.17
CA SER A 5 14.48 -28.30 4.32
C SER A 5 13.29 -27.55 3.75
N GLU A 6 12.18 -28.26 3.58
CA GLU A 6 10.92 -27.72 3.10
C GLU A 6 10.54 -26.52 3.97
N VAL A 7 10.40 -25.36 3.34
CA VAL A 7 10.01 -24.12 4.04
C VAL A 7 8.53 -24.25 4.38
N ARG A 8 8.22 -24.43 5.67
CA ARG A 8 6.84 -24.53 6.13
C ARG A 8 6.19 -23.15 6.12
N PRO A 9 5.08 -22.94 5.38
CA PRO A 9 4.44 -21.62 5.27
C PRO A 9 3.94 -21.11 6.62
N ASP A 10 3.35 -21.96 7.46
CA ASP A 10 2.84 -21.56 8.78
C ASP A 10 3.94 -21.03 9.71
N VAL A 11 5.15 -21.59 9.62
CA VAL A 11 6.32 -21.14 10.40
C VAL A 11 6.79 -19.78 9.91
N VAL A 12 6.82 -19.58 8.58
CA VAL A 12 7.15 -18.30 7.96
C VAL A 12 6.14 -17.23 8.37
N GLU A 13 4.84 -17.52 8.32
CA GLU A 13 3.78 -16.59 8.70
C GLU A 13 3.82 -16.23 10.19
N ALA A 14 4.08 -17.20 11.08
CA ALA A 14 4.27 -16.92 12.49
C ALA A 14 5.45 -15.97 12.74
N ILE A 15 6.60 -16.19 12.07
CA ILE A 15 7.76 -15.31 12.18
C ILE A 15 7.45 -13.91 11.63
N VAL A 16 6.77 -13.80 10.48
CA VAL A 16 6.34 -12.51 9.92
C VAL A 16 5.40 -11.77 10.88
N GLY A 17 4.46 -12.46 11.52
CA GLY A 17 3.56 -11.89 12.52
C GLY A 17 4.31 -11.26 13.70
N VAL A 18 5.35 -11.93 14.19
CA VAL A 18 6.22 -11.39 15.25
C VAL A 18 7.02 -10.18 14.75
N LEU A 19 7.58 -10.23 13.54
CA LEU A 19 8.32 -9.10 12.95
C LEU A 19 7.45 -7.85 12.77
N LYS A 20 6.13 -8.00 12.58
CA LYS A 20 5.15 -6.91 12.51
C LYS A 20 4.75 -6.34 13.88
N GLY A 21 5.37 -6.79 14.97
CA GLY A 21 5.06 -6.34 16.34
C GLY A 21 4.16 -7.29 17.13
N GLY A 22 3.96 -8.52 16.65
CA GLY A 22 3.30 -9.58 17.41
C GLY A 22 4.13 -10.09 18.59
N ASP A 23 3.52 -10.94 19.42
CA ASP A 23 4.15 -11.48 20.64
C ASP A 23 5.30 -12.43 20.31
N ALA A 24 6.49 -12.21 20.89
CA ALA A 24 7.66 -13.06 20.72
C ALA A 24 7.44 -14.51 21.18
N ALA A 25 6.49 -14.76 22.10
CA ALA A 25 6.08 -16.09 22.53
C ALA A 25 5.42 -16.91 21.40
N ALA A 26 4.94 -16.24 20.34
CA ALA A 26 4.38 -16.91 19.16
C ALA A 26 5.44 -17.45 18.19
N LEU A 27 6.74 -17.24 18.47
CA LEU A 27 7.81 -17.77 17.63
C LEU A 27 7.84 -19.31 17.66
N PRO A 28 7.80 -19.98 16.50
CA PRO A 28 7.83 -21.44 16.44
C PRO A 28 9.20 -21.96 16.88
N ALA A 29 9.18 -22.94 17.80
CA ALA A 29 10.38 -23.69 18.17
C ALA A 29 10.89 -24.51 16.98
N GLY A 30 12.19 -24.42 16.69
CA GLY A 30 12.80 -25.19 15.60
C GLY A 30 12.62 -24.57 14.20
N ALA A 31 12.40 -23.25 14.11
CA ALA A 31 12.49 -22.54 12.83
C ALA A 31 13.90 -22.67 12.23
N THR A 32 13.96 -23.22 11.01
CA THR A 32 15.19 -23.41 10.24
C THR A 32 15.75 -22.08 9.72
N ALA A 33 17.00 -22.08 9.27
CA ALA A 33 17.61 -20.90 8.64
C ALA A 33 16.90 -20.51 7.33
N ALA A 34 16.40 -21.50 6.58
CA ALA A 34 15.64 -21.27 5.35
C ALA A 34 14.31 -20.56 5.64
N GLU A 35 13.57 -21.01 6.65
CA GLU A 35 12.28 -20.38 7.05
C GLU A 35 12.47 -18.97 7.59
N LYS A 36 13.52 -18.72 8.37
CA LYS A 36 13.85 -17.37 8.85
C LYS A 36 14.19 -16.42 7.70
N THR A 37 14.93 -16.91 6.70
CA THR A 37 15.25 -16.13 5.50
C THR A 37 13.98 -15.82 4.70
N ALA A 38 13.16 -16.82 4.43
CA ALA A 38 11.88 -16.65 3.73
C ALA A 38 10.93 -15.67 4.45
N ALA A 39 10.85 -15.74 5.78
CA ALA A 39 10.08 -14.81 6.58
C ALA A 39 10.63 -13.37 6.51
N LYS A 40 11.95 -13.21 6.55
CA LYS A 40 12.58 -11.89 6.40
C LYS A 40 12.31 -11.30 5.02
N ASP A 41 12.46 -12.08 3.96
CA ASP A 41 12.22 -11.62 2.58
C ASP A 41 10.76 -11.22 2.39
N ARG A 42 9.81 -12.03 2.90
CA ARG A 42 8.39 -11.70 2.89
C ARG A 42 8.09 -10.43 3.69
N TYR A 43 8.61 -10.32 4.91
CA TYR A 43 8.43 -9.13 5.73
C TYR A 43 8.97 -7.86 5.04
N LEU A 44 10.15 -7.93 4.43
CA LEU A 44 10.75 -6.80 3.71
C LEU A 44 9.95 -6.44 2.45
N ALA A 45 9.45 -7.43 1.71
CA ALA A 45 8.60 -7.19 0.54
C ALA A 45 7.28 -6.51 0.92
N GLU A 46 6.62 -7.00 1.98
CA GLU A 46 5.39 -6.38 2.49
C GLU A 46 5.66 -4.98 3.05
N PHE A 47 6.75 -4.78 3.78
CA PHE A 47 7.13 -3.46 4.30
C PHE A 47 7.45 -2.47 3.17
N ALA A 48 8.12 -2.92 2.11
CA ALA A 48 8.39 -2.13 0.91
C ALA A 48 7.08 -1.79 0.17
N ALA A 49 6.15 -2.73 0.04
CA ALA A 49 4.83 -2.49 -0.54
C ALA A 49 4.03 -1.47 0.27
N GLU A 50 4.01 -1.58 1.59
CA GLU A 50 3.34 -0.64 2.49
C GLU A 50 4.00 0.76 2.47
N ARG A 51 5.32 0.83 2.32
CA ARG A 51 6.03 2.10 2.13
C ARG A 51 5.69 2.71 0.78
N GLY A 52 5.72 1.93 -0.30
CA GLY A 52 5.35 2.39 -1.63
C GLY A 52 3.89 2.85 -1.70
N LYS A 53 2.98 2.17 -0.99
CA LYS A 53 1.60 2.62 -0.85
C LYS A 53 1.50 3.97 -0.13
N ARG A 54 2.20 4.15 0.98
CA ARG A 54 2.21 5.42 1.73
C ARG A 54 2.81 6.57 0.93
N ASP A 55 3.85 6.30 0.16
CA ASP A 55 4.50 7.28 -0.73
C ASP A 55 3.53 7.73 -1.85
N ARG A 56 2.88 6.77 -2.53
CA ARG A 56 1.84 7.06 -3.52
C ARG A 56 0.63 7.78 -2.92
N GLN A 57 0.23 7.45 -1.68
CA GLN A 57 -0.82 8.18 -0.96
C GLN A 57 -0.41 9.63 -0.67
N ALA A 58 0.85 9.86 -0.27
CA ALA A 58 1.36 11.20 -0.04
C ALA A 58 1.37 12.02 -1.35
N GLN A 59 1.87 11.45 -2.44
CA GLN A 59 1.85 12.07 -3.77
C GLN A 59 0.41 12.41 -4.20
N ALA A 60 -0.53 11.50 -4.02
CA ALA A 60 -1.95 11.75 -4.31
C ALA A 60 -2.51 12.94 -3.50
N TRP A 61 -2.15 13.04 -2.22
CA TRP A 61 -2.53 14.18 -1.39
C TRP A 61 -1.89 15.48 -1.84
N GLU A 62 -0.62 15.48 -2.22
CA GLU A 62 0.06 16.67 -2.74
C GLU A 62 -0.60 17.20 -4.03
N LEU A 63 -1.03 16.29 -4.91
CA LEU A 63 -1.77 16.65 -6.13
C LEU A 63 -3.18 17.18 -5.84
N LEU A 64 -3.86 16.67 -4.81
CA LEU A 64 -5.21 17.10 -4.44
C LEU A 64 -5.22 18.41 -3.64
N LEU A 65 -4.18 18.66 -2.83
CA LEU A 65 -4.07 19.81 -1.92
C LEU A 65 -3.18 20.92 -2.51
N THR A 66 -3.24 21.13 -3.81
CA THR A 66 -2.46 22.16 -4.53
C THR A 66 -2.79 23.59 -4.10
N ARG A 67 -3.94 23.80 -3.46
CA ARG A 67 -4.38 25.10 -2.94
C ARG A 67 -4.93 25.00 -1.53
N SER A 68 -4.67 26.05 -0.76
CA SER A 68 -5.37 26.32 0.49
C SER A 68 -6.77 26.85 0.19
N TYR A 69 -7.78 26.29 0.85
CA TYR A 69 -9.15 26.75 0.78
C TYR A 69 -9.55 27.36 2.13
N ASP A 70 -10.22 28.52 2.10
CA ASP A 70 -10.73 29.18 3.31
C ASP A 70 -11.88 28.41 3.99
N GLU A 71 -12.62 27.60 3.21
CA GLU A 71 -13.66 26.69 3.69
C GLU A 71 -13.32 25.25 3.25
N PRO A 72 -13.80 24.21 3.96
CA PRO A 72 -13.58 22.82 3.56
C PRO A 72 -14.11 22.59 2.13
N PRO A 73 -13.24 22.30 1.14
CA PRO A 73 -13.67 22.15 -0.24
C PRO A 73 -14.41 20.82 -0.45
N THR A 74 -15.25 20.76 -1.48
CA THR A 74 -15.83 19.49 -1.96
C THR A 74 -14.89 18.82 -2.96
N TRP A 75 -14.97 17.50 -3.12
CA TRP A 75 -14.19 16.79 -4.14
C TRP A 75 -14.44 17.32 -5.55
N GLN A 76 -15.69 17.68 -5.86
CA GLN A 76 -16.02 18.32 -7.13
C GLN A 76 -15.23 19.61 -7.33
N ARG A 77 -15.18 20.48 -6.32
CA ARG A 77 -14.44 21.75 -6.39
C ARG A 77 -12.94 21.51 -6.53
N ILE A 78 -12.38 20.59 -5.75
CA ILE A 78 -10.96 20.22 -5.88
C ILE A 78 -10.67 19.83 -7.32
N PHE A 79 -11.43 18.89 -7.89
CA PHE A 79 -11.21 18.39 -9.25
C PHE A 79 -11.42 19.45 -10.34
N ASP A 80 -12.36 20.38 -10.15
CA ASP A 80 -12.58 21.52 -11.05
C ASP A 80 -11.40 22.49 -11.05
N ASP A 81 -10.69 22.61 -9.93
CA ASP A 81 -9.53 23.49 -9.76
C ASP A 81 -8.20 22.83 -10.21
N LEU A 82 -8.19 21.53 -10.51
CA LEU A 82 -6.99 20.81 -10.97
C LEU A 82 -6.73 20.98 -12.47
N ASP A 83 -5.46 21.12 -12.83
CA ASP A 83 -5.02 21.08 -14.23
C ASP A 83 -5.30 19.71 -14.87
N ALA A 84 -5.56 19.70 -16.18
CA ALA A 84 -5.88 18.49 -16.93
C ALA A 84 -4.76 17.42 -16.87
N GLY A 85 -3.50 17.83 -16.72
CA GLY A 85 -2.37 16.91 -16.51
C GLY A 85 -2.46 16.15 -15.19
N VAL A 86 -2.94 16.81 -14.13
CA VAL A 86 -3.10 16.21 -12.80
C VAL A 86 -4.20 15.14 -12.81
N HIS A 87 -5.25 15.29 -13.62
CA HIS A 87 -6.28 14.25 -13.74
C HIS A 87 -5.74 12.93 -14.30
N THR A 88 -4.70 12.97 -15.14
CA THR A 88 -4.06 11.75 -15.66
C THR A 88 -3.27 11.07 -14.55
N GLU A 89 -2.48 11.85 -13.80
CA GLU A 89 -1.65 11.36 -12.69
C GLU A 89 -2.49 10.79 -11.53
N LEU A 90 -3.64 11.42 -11.22
CA LEU A 90 -4.59 10.88 -10.25
C LEU A 90 -5.20 9.54 -10.69
N GLY A 91 -5.29 9.27 -12.00
CA GLY A 91 -5.72 7.99 -12.53
C GLY A 91 -4.73 6.86 -12.24
N GLU A 92 -3.43 7.15 -12.32
CA GLU A 92 -2.36 6.21 -11.97
C GLU A 92 -2.31 5.94 -10.46
N LEU A 93 -2.75 6.91 -9.66
CA LEU A 93 -2.83 6.84 -8.21
C LEU A 93 -4.21 6.41 -7.70
N TYR A 94 -5.11 5.96 -8.57
CA TYR A 94 -6.52 5.71 -8.21
C TYR A 94 -6.68 4.77 -7.01
N ASP A 95 -5.89 3.69 -6.92
CA ASP A 95 -5.98 2.71 -5.81
C ASP A 95 -5.64 3.28 -4.43
N VAL A 96 -4.89 4.38 -4.41
CA VAL A 96 -4.44 5.05 -3.18
C VAL A 96 -5.18 6.35 -2.87
N LEU A 97 -6.07 6.80 -3.77
CA LEU A 97 -6.88 8.00 -3.54
C LEU A 97 -7.82 7.84 -2.33
N PRO A 98 -8.14 8.95 -1.63
CA PRO A 98 -9.23 8.97 -0.67
C PRO A 98 -10.56 8.54 -1.30
N ALA A 99 -11.43 7.85 -0.55
CA ALA A 99 -12.67 7.29 -1.09
C ALA A 99 -13.54 8.30 -1.84
N GLY A 100 -13.74 9.51 -1.30
CA GLY A 100 -14.52 10.54 -1.99
C GLY A 100 -13.84 11.12 -3.24
N ALA A 101 -12.51 11.09 -3.31
CA ALA A 101 -11.78 11.44 -4.52
C ALA A 101 -11.88 10.33 -5.59
N GLN A 102 -11.89 9.05 -5.18
CA GLN A 102 -12.15 7.92 -6.09
C GLN A 102 -13.55 8.01 -6.69
N GLU A 103 -14.56 8.29 -5.87
CA GLU A 103 -15.95 8.44 -6.32
C GLU A 103 -16.09 9.57 -7.35
N GLU A 104 -15.51 10.74 -7.07
CA GLU A 104 -15.56 11.87 -7.99
C GLU A 104 -14.75 11.61 -9.26
N TYR A 105 -13.57 10.98 -9.16
CA TYR A 105 -12.79 10.54 -10.31
C TYR A 105 -13.59 9.57 -11.19
N ALA A 106 -14.17 8.53 -10.59
CA ALA A 106 -14.95 7.52 -11.30
C ALA A 106 -16.21 8.10 -11.93
N ARG A 107 -16.85 9.09 -11.29
CA ARG A 107 -17.98 9.82 -11.85
C ARG A 107 -17.61 10.61 -13.10
N ARG A 108 -16.42 11.22 -13.14
CA ARG A 108 -15.95 12.07 -14.26
C ARG A 108 -15.32 11.29 -15.40
N TYR A 109 -14.50 10.30 -15.07
CA TYR A 109 -13.60 9.62 -16.01
C TYR A 109 -13.86 8.11 -16.13
N GLY A 110 -14.72 7.56 -15.27
CA GLY A 110 -14.84 6.11 -15.07
C GLY A 110 -13.77 5.57 -14.12
N ALA A 111 -14.06 4.46 -13.44
CA ALA A 111 -13.06 3.78 -12.63
C ALA A 111 -12.02 3.14 -13.56
N PRO A 112 -10.72 3.46 -13.42
CA PRO A 112 -9.70 2.76 -14.18
C PRO A 112 -9.78 1.28 -13.83
N SER A 113 -9.78 0.42 -14.85
CA SER A 113 -9.73 -1.02 -14.67
C SER A 113 -8.33 -1.34 -14.15
N THR A 114 -8.16 -1.35 -12.83
CA THR A 114 -6.91 -1.80 -12.21
C THR A 114 -6.70 -3.24 -12.66
N VAL A 115 -5.74 -3.46 -13.56
CA VAL A 115 -5.29 -4.79 -13.99
C VAL A 115 -4.27 -5.33 -13.00
#